data_AF-A0A1X7PKH5-F1
#
_entry.id   AF-A0A1X7PKH5-F1
#
_cell.length_a   1.000
_cell.length_b   1.000
_cell.length_c   1.000
_cell.angle_alpha   90.00
_cell.angle_beta   90.00
_cell.angle_gamma   90.00
#
_symmetry.space_group_name_H-M   'P 1'
#
loop_
_entity.id
_entity.type
_entity.pdbx_description
1 polymer ?
#
loop_
_entity_poly.entity_id
_entity_poly.type
_entity_poly.pdbx_seq_one_letter_code
_entity_poly.pdbx_strand_id
1 'polypeptide(L)'
;MLEYWTRKVAKALFILAASTAPAFSDSVLTFKVGYGAGGITDIAARVISRHLPNHIETYDQAVVENVPGAGGIKLLRLSASPKAEAQDTAYFLAFQAISSGALDDIENGVTPARPRFISALVSDFPGCWVAADSPISTAEQILQDGVSYGATGRGSSGYRFPASFRSANKLALDVVTGYSGAAETFAALERGEVDVVCLPPLDTTNLRRIGYFGPIGHTDESGLPNLTDLVADDEARALTELFVFQAMPVFVMFMSEHASEQAAEALRAAIANMIEDTAFISDFERAGYVLNPTSAQELDRLYEKFAAMSPETIERLMHLIE
;
A
#
# COMPACT_ATOMS: atom_id res chain seq x y z
N MET A 1 -53.12 40.39 48.94
CA MET A 1 -53.35 40.79 47.53
C MET A 1 -52.18 41.65 47.10
N LEU A 2 -51.65 41.34 45.92
CA LEU A 2 -50.69 42.10 45.10
C LEU A 2 -49.32 42.40 45.71
N GLU A 3 -48.31 41.66 45.25
CA GLU A 3 -47.19 42.20 44.46
C GLU A 3 -46.21 41.06 44.16
N TYR A 4 -46.45 40.38 43.05
CA TYR A 4 -45.52 39.43 42.42
C TYR A 4 -45.30 39.93 41.00
N TRP A 5 -44.09 39.74 40.47
CA TRP A 5 -43.59 40.10 39.14
C TRP A 5 -42.84 41.43 39.03
N THR A 6 -41.51 41.35 39.16
CA THR A 6 -40.57 41.53 38.03
C THR A 6 -39.12 41.54 38.55
N ARG A 7 -38.44 40.39 38.50
CA ARG A 7 -36.97 40.37 38.49
C ARG A 7 -36.51 39.63 37.25
N LYS A 8 -35.93 40.40 36.32
CA LYS A 8 -35.24 39.94 35.12
C LYS A 8 -34.11 39.00 35.54
N VAL A 9 -34.29 37.70 35.32
CA VAL A 9 -33.18 36.75 35.32
C VAL A 9 -32.55 36.84 33.94
N ALA A 10 -31.42 37.56 33.85
CA ALA A 10 -30.54 37.43 32.70
C ALA A 10 -29.96 36.02 32.71
N LYS A 11 -30.49 35.14 31.86
CA LYS A 11 -29.85 33.86 31.53
C LYS A 11 -28.54 34.20 30.80
N ALA A 12 -27.43 34.19 31.52
CA ALA A 12 -26.12 34.07 30.90
C ALA A 12 -26.06 32.67 30.26
N LEU A 13 -26.23 32.61 28.94
CA LEU A 13 -25.80 31.44 28.17
C LEU A 13 -24.27 31.43 28.20
N PHE A 14 -23.70 30.63 29.09
CA PHE A 14 -22.34 30.13 28.89
C PHE A 14 -22.42 29.13 27.72
N ILE A 15 -22.06 29.59 26.52
CA ILE A 15 -21.66 28.68 25.46
C ILE A 15 -20.32 28.12 25.93
N LEU A 16 -20.33 26.88 26.46
CA LEU A 16 -19.12 26.08 26.51
C LEU A 16 -18.71 25.88 25.06
N ALA A 17 -17.79 26.71 24.57
CA ALA A 17 -16.97 26.32 23.43
C ALA A 17 -16.25 25.05 23.90
N ALA A 18 -16.70 23.88 23.44
CA ALA A 18 -15.88 22.69 23.51
C ALA A 18 -14.59 23.06 22.77
N SER A 19 -13.48 23.25 23.49
CA SER A 19 -12.19 23.30 22.83
C SER A 19 -11.98 21.91 22.26
N THR A 20 -12.35 21.70 21.00
CA THR A 20 -11.83 20.61 20.21
C THR A 20 -10.33 20.73 20.30
N ALA A 21 -9.65 19.76 20.92
CA ALA A 21 -8.20 19.69 20.87
C ALA A 21 -7.79 19.84 19.39
N PRO A 22 -6.68 20.54 19.09
CA PRO A 22 -6.26 20.69 17.70
C PRO A 22 -6.07 19.31 17.07
N ALA A 23 -6.45 19.20 15.81
CA ALA A 23 -6.35 17.95 15.05
C ALA A 23 -4.90 17.49 14.86
N PHE A 24 -3.91 18.33 15.13
CA PHE A 24 -2.49 18.07 14.95
C PHE A 24 -1.71 18.71 16.10
N SER A 25 -0.55 18.16 16.44
CA SER A 25 0.31 18.64 17.53
C SER A 25 1.63 19.24 17.06
N ASP A 26 1.95 19.12 15.77
CA ASP A 26 3.14 19.69 15.15
C ASP A 26 2.80 20.45 13.85
N SER A 27 3.69 21.34 13.45
CA SER A 27 3.72 22.02 12.15
C SER A 27 4.34 21.17 11.04
N VAL A 28 4.80 19.96 11.36
CA VAL A 28 5.46 19.03 10.44
C VAL A 28 4.70 17.71 10.37
N LEU A 29 4.25 17.34 9.17
CA LEU A 29 3.71 16.00 8.92
C LEU A 29 4.84 15.04 8.54
N THR A 30 4.92 13.88 9.20
CA THR A 30 5.86 12.82 8.79
C THR A 30 5.15 11.76 7.96
N PHE A 31 5.65 11.52 6.74
CA PHE A 31 5.31 10.37 5.92
C PHE A 31 6.29 9.23 6.21
N LYS A 32 5.84 8.21 6.94
CA LYS A 32 6.63 6.98 7.10
C LYS A 32 6.30 6.01 5.97
N VAL A 33 7.30 5.65 5.18
CA VAL A 33 7.18 4.81 3.98
C VAL A 33 7.73 3.41 4.27
N GLY A 34 6.95 2.35 4.07
CA GLY A 34 7.35 0.99 4.45
C GLY A 34 8.37 0.30 3.53
N TYR A 35 9.01 1.08 2.65
CA TYR A 35 9.92 0.62 1.61
C TYR A 35 11.14 1.54 1.50
N GLY A 36 12.23 1.02 0.94
CA GLY A 36 13.48 1.73 0.72
C GLY A 36 13.34 2.96 -0.17
N ALA A 37 14.26 3.90 0.01
CA ALA A 37 14.31 5.14 -0.77
C ALA A 37 14.50 4.86 -2.28
N GLY A 38 13.96 5.74 -3.12
CA GLY A 38 14.05 5.66 -4.58
C GLY A 38 13.11 4.64 -5.23
N GLY A 39 12.37 3.83 -4.47
CA GLY A 39 11.30 2.99 -5.00
C GLY A 39 10.01 3.78 -5.30
N ILE A 40 9.04 3.15 -5.98
CA ILE A 40 7.77 3.80 -6.38
C ILE A 40 7.07 4.49 -5.21
N THR A 41 6.99 3.83 -4.05
CA THR A 41 6.26 4.34 -2.89
C THR A 41 6.98 5.53 -2.25
N ASP A 42 8.31 5.55 -2.27
CA ASP A 42 9.11 6.68 -1.80
C ASP A 42 8.97 7.89 -2.72
N ILE A 43 9.07 7.68 -4.04
CA ILE A 43 8.92 8.75 -5.03
C ILE A 43 7.52 9.38 -4.93
N ALA A 44 6.46 8.56 -4.88
CA ALA A 44 5.10 9.03 -4.69
C ALA A 44 4.93 9.81 -3.37
N ALA A 45 5.44 9.28 -2.25
CA ALA A 45 5.40 9.99 -0.96
C ALA A 45 6.10 11.35 -1.02
N ARG A 46 7.25 11.44 -1.70
CA ARG A 46 7.99 12.70 -1.87
C ARG A 46 7.21 13.70 -2.72
N VAL A 47 6.53 13.27 -3.78
CA VAL A 47 5.64 14.15 -4.57
C VAL A 47 4.51 14.66 -3.68
N ILE A 48 3.80 13.77 -3.00
CA ILE A 48 2.69 14.12 -2.08
C ILE A 48 3.17 15.11 -1.01
N SER A 49 4.29 14.83 -0.35
CA SER A 49 4.81 15.67 0.74
C SER A 49 5.12 17.12 0.34
N ARG A 50 5.45 17.37 -0.94
CA ARG A 50 5.70 18.72 -1.46
C ARG A 50 4.42 19.52 -1.70
N HIS A 51 3.32 18.82 -2.00
CA HIS A 51 2.06 19.44 -2.38
C HIS A 51 1.08 19.53 -1.21
N LEU A 52 1.04 18.53 -0.33
CA LEU A 52 0.07 18.44 0.75
C LEU A 52 0.01 19.67 1.67
N PRO A 53 1.13 20.32 2.08
CA PRO A 53 1.08 21.54 2.90
C PRO A 53 0.22 22.68 2.30
N ASN A 54 0.07 22.74 0.97
CA ASN A 54 -0.78 23.74 0.31
C ASN A 54 -2.29 23.48 0.50
N HIS A 55 -2.65 22.29 0.98
CA HIS A 55 -4.05 21.84 1.14
C HIS A 55 -4.44 21.59 2.60
N ILE A 56 -3.54 21.89 3.55
CA ILE A 56 -3.78 21.73 4.99
C ILE A 56 -3.05 22.81 5.78
N GLU A 57 -3.78 23.80 6.29
CA GLU A 57 -3.20 24.99 6.94
C GLU A 57 -2.33 24.69 8.16
N THR A 58 -2.49 23.51 8.77
CA THR A 58 -1.76 23.16 10.00
C THR A 58 -0.29 22.84 9.76
N TYR A 59 0.08 22.36 8.57
CA TYR A 59 1.43 21.89 8.29
C TYR A 59 2.16 22.87 7.37
N ASP A 60 3.31 23.38 7.83
CA ASP A 60 4.21 24.21 7.03
C ASP A 60 5.08 23.35 6.10
N GLN A 61 5.31 22.10 6.49
CA GLN A 61 6.15 21.16 5.76
C GLN A 61 5.70 19.71 6.00
N ALA A 62 6.02 18.84 5.05
CA ALA A 62 5.95 17.41 5.25
C ALA A 62 7.27 16.74 4.87
N VAL A 63 7.69 15.75 5.66
CA VAL A 63 8.96 15.04 5.51
C VAL A 63 8.73 13.56 5.27
N VAL A 64 9.68 12.90 4.60
CA VAL A 64 9.59 11.46 4.28
C VAL A 64 10.67 10.69 5.04
N GLU A 65 10.26 9.63 5.75
CA GLU A 65 11.12 8.67 6.45
C GLU A 65 10.89 7.26 5.91
N ASN A 66 11.92 6.61 5.36
CA ASN A 66 11.82 5.23 4.89
C ASN A 66 12.07 4.23 6.03
N VAL A 67 11.10 3.36 6.29
CA VAL A 67 11.12 2.31 7.32
C VAL A 67 10.89 0.93 6.69
N PRO A 68 11.83 0.43 5.86
CA PRO A 68 11.68 -0.85 5.18
C PRO A 68 11.70 -2.04 6.15
N GLY A 69 11.02 -3.11 5.74
CA GLY A 69 11.11 -4.43 6.37
C GLY A 69 9.90 -5.33 6.13
N ALA A 70 10.16 -6.62 5.89
CA ALA A 70 9.15 -7.67 5.74
C ALA A 70 8.06 -7.37 4.69
N GLY A 71 8.40 -6.67 3.61
CA GLY A 71 7.43 -6.26 2.58
C GLY A 71 6.43 -5.18 3.02
N GLY A 72 6.72 -4.46 4.11
CA GLY A 72 5.87 -3.39 4.66
C GLY A 72 5.20 -3.76 5.99
N ILE A 73 5.16 -5.04 6.34
CA ILE A 73 4.54 -5.53 7.59
C ILE A 73 5.21 -4.92 8.83
N LYS A 74 6.52 -4.66 8.78
CA LYS A 74 7.22 -4.00 9.90
C LYS A 74 6.62 -2.62 10.21
N LEU A 75 6.36 -1.82 9.17
CA LEU A 75 5.79 -0.49 9.35
C LEU A 75 4.33 -0.56 9.79
N LEU A 76 3.55 -1.49 9.23
CA LEU A 76 2.17 -1.75 9.67
C LEU A 76 2.12 -2.02 11.19
N ARG A 77 2.97 -2.93 11.68
CA ARG A 77 3.03 -3.26 13.12
C ARG A 77 3.51 -2.09 13.98
N LEU A 78 4.47 -1.30 13.48
CA LEU A 78 4.91 -0.09 14.17
C LEU A 78 3.75 0.91 14.33
N SER A 79 2.96 1.12 13.27
CA SER A 79 1.81 2.04 13.26
C SER A 79 0.69 1.65 14.22
N ALA A 80 0.56 0.35 14.54
CA ALA A 80 -0.44 -0.18 15.46
C ALA A 80 0.05 -0.21 16.91
N SER A 81 1.36 -0.08 17.12
CA SER A 81 1.93 -0.20 18.46
C SER A 81 1.48 0.94 19.38
N PRO A 82 1.40 0.74 20.71
CA PRO A 82 1.12 1.82 21.65
C PRO A 82 2.16 2.96 21.66
N LYS A 83 3.30 2.78 20.97
CA LYS A 83 4.37 3.76 20.81
C LYS A 83 4.36 4.40 19.42
N ALA A 84 3.34 4.13 18.61
CA ALA A 84 3.23 4.70 17.28
C ALA A 84 3.18 6.23 17.37
N GLU A 85 3.92 6.88 16.48
CA GLU A 85 3.65 8.28 16.17
C GLU A 85 2.29 8.32 15.47
N ALA A 86 1.31 8.95 16.10
CA ALA A 86 -0.09 8.82 15.71
C ALA A 86 -0.62 10.11 15.08
N GLN A 87 -0.51 11.24 15.77
CA GLN A 87 -1.25 12.45 15.40
C GLN A 87 -0.69 13.18 14.18
N ASP A 88 0.65 13.29 14.09
CA ASP A 88 1.35 14.03 13.03
C ASP A 88 2.11 13.09 12.08
N THR A 89 1.57 11.89 11.85
CA THR A 89 2.21 10.86 11.03
C THR A 89 1.22 10.16 10.12
N ALA A 90 1.52 10.21 8.83
CA ALA A 90 0.88 9.39 7.81
C ALA A 90 1.80 8.21 7.46
N TYR A 91 1.25 7.01 7.48
CA TYR A 91 1.93 5.78 7.09
C TYR A 91 1.58 5.46 5.64
N PHE A 92 2.57 5.01 4.89
CA PHE A 92 2.47 4.81 3.46
C PHE A 92 2.95 3.42 3.05
N LEU A 93 2.02 2.62 2.54
CA LEU A 93 2.21 1.22 2.16
C LEU A 93 1.46 0.93 0.85
N ALA A 94 1.66 -0.25 0.28
CA ALA A 94 0.69 -0.81 -0.65
C ALA A 94 -0.29 -1.69 0.12
N PHE A 95 -1.53 -1.81 -0.38
CA PHE A 95 -2.62 -2.49 0.34
C PHE A 95 -2.27 -3.96 0.64
N GLN A 96 -1.49 -4.60 -0.23
CA GLN A 96 -1.06 -5.97 -0.01
C GLN A 96 -0.27 -6.12 1.29
N ALA A 97 0.54 -5.14 1.70
CA ALA A 97 1.30 -5.23 2.94
C ALA A 97 0.37 -5.19 4.17
N ILE A 98 -0.70 -4.38 4.07
CA ILE A 98 -1.72 -4.23 5.10
C ILE A 98 -2.54 -5.52 5.23
N SER A 99 -3.07 -6.05 4.12
CA SER A 99 -3.83 -7.31 4.11
C SER A 99 -2.94 -8.49 4.49
N SER A 100 -1.68 -8.53 4.04
CA SER A 100 -0.72 -9.58 4.40
C SER A 100 -0.43 -9.63 5.89
N GLY A 101 -0.17 -8.47 6.50
CA GLY A 101 0.07 -8.37 7.93
C GLY A 101 -1.16 -8.75 8.75
N ALA A 102 -2.36 -8.37 8.29
CA ALA A 102 -3.61 -8.77 8.94
C ALA A 102 -3.84 -10.28 8.88
N LEU A 103 -3.59 -10.92 7.74
CA LEU A 103 -3.68 -12.39 7.61
C LEU A 103 -2.67 -13.11 8.49
N ASP A 104 -1.41 -12.64 8.53
CA ASP A 104 -0.34 -13.15 9.39
C ASP A 104 -0.71 -13.00 10.87
N ASP A 105 -1.27 -11.86 11.28
CA ASP A 105 -1.74 -11.64 12.64
C ASP A 105 -2.89 -12.61 13.00
N ILE A 106 -3.90 -12.76 12.13
CA ILE A 106 -5.04 -13.69 12.37
C ILE A 106 -4.56 -15.13 12.50
N GLU A 107 -3.70 -15.59 11.60
CA GLU A 107 -3.13 -16.95 11.62
C GLU A 107 -2.40 -17.23 12.95
N ASN A 108 -1.70 -16.23 13.48
CA ASN A 108 -0.97 -16.33 14.74
C ASN A 108 -1.80 -15.97 15.99
N GLY A 109 -3.13 -15.81 15.86
CA GLY A 109 -4.02 -15.51 16.98
C GLY A 109 -3.87 -14.09 17.55
N VAL A 110 -3.28 -13.18 16.77
CA VAL A 110 -3.13 -11.75 17.09
C VAL A 110 -4.29 -10.98 16.46
N THR A 111 -4.83 -10.00 17.17
CA THR A 111 -5.84 -9.11 16.59
C THR A 111 -5.16 -8.17 15.59
N PRO A 112 -5.56 -8.14 14.31
CA PRO A 112 -4.98 -7.22 13.34
C PRO A 112 -5.21 -5.77 13.74
N ALA A 113 -4.23 -4.94 13.42
CA ALA A 113 -4.36 -3.48 13.48
C ALA A 113 -5.58 -3.00 12.70
N ARG A 114 -6.19 -1.87 13.10
CA ARG A 114 -7.20 -1.19 12.27
C ARG A 114 -6.71 0.18 11.81
N PRO A 115 -5.98 0.24 10.68
CA PRO A 115 -5.55 1.50 10.08
C PRO A 115 -6.70 2.50 9.93
N ARG A 116 -6.45 3.77 10.23
CA ARG A 116 -7.35 4.84 9.81
C ARG A 116 -7.03 5.22 8.37
N PHE A 117 -7.68 4.59 7.40
CA PHE A 117 -7.42 4.87 5.99
C PHE A 117 -7.74 6.32 5.63
N ILE A 118 -6.86 6.90 4.79
CA ILE A 118 -7.01 8.24 4.22
C ILE A 118 -7.38 8.11 2.74
N SER A 119 -6.51 7.49 1.94
CA SER A 119 -6.74 7.24 0.51
C SER A 119 -5.64 6.32 -0.05
N ALA A 120 -5.91 5.65 -1.16
CA ALA A 120 -4.87 5.18 -2.07
C ALA A 120 -4.90 6.07 -3.32
N LEU A 121 -3.76 6.42 -3.90
CA LEU A 121 -3.72 7.36 -5.03
C LEU A 121 -3.69 6.68 -6.40
N VAL A 122 -3.35 5.40 -6.43
CA VAL A 122 -3.20 4.63 -7.66
C VAL A 122 -3.76 3.23 -7.42
N SER A 123 -4.49 2.73 -8.41
CA SER A 123 -4.80 1.30 -8.55
C SER A 123 -4.12 0.81 -9.82
N ASP A 124 -3.10 -0.03 -9.67
CA ASP A 124 -2.27 -0.51 -10.78
C ASP A 124 -2.05 -2.01 -10.68
N PHE A 125 -1.96 -2.67 -11.83
CA PHE A 125 -1.77 -4.10 -11.88
C PHE A 125 -0.29 -4.45 -11.80
N PRO A 126 0.08 -5.47 -11.01
CA PRO A 126 1.44 -5.98 -11.01
C PRO A 126 1.70 -6.80 -12.27
N GLY A 127 2.98 -6.99 -12.58
CA GLY A 127 3.40 -8.09 -13.46
C GLY A 127 4.84 -8.49 -13.24
N CYS A 128 5.36 -9.41 -14.06
CA CYS A 128 6.69 -10.00 -13.89
C CYS A 128 7.72 -9.60 -14.96
N TRP A 129 8.80 -8.96 -14.54
CA TRP A 129 9.85 -8.42 -15.41
C TRP A 129 11.11 -9.28 -15.33
N VAL A 130 11.90 -9.28 -16.41
CA VAL A 130 13.21 -9.95 -16.50
C VAL A 130 14.31 -8.97 -16.90
N ALA A 131 15.58 -9.30 -16.72
CA ALA A 131 16.67 -8.52 -17.31
C ALA A 131 16.57 -8.53 -18.86
N ALA A 132 16.98 -7.46 -19.53
CA ALA A 132 16.89 -7.35 -21.00
C ALA A 132 17.78 -8.37 -21.73
N ASP A 133 18.86 -8.82 -21.10
CA ASP A 133 19.76 -9.88 -21.56
C ASP A 133 19.48 -11.24 -20.91
N SER A 134 18.30 -11.39 -20.27
CA SER A 134 17.88 -12.63 -19.64
C SER A 134 17.84 -13.79 -20.66
N PRO A 135 18.27 -15.00 -20.27
CA PRO A 135 18.04 -16.21 -21.08
C PRO A 135 16.57 -16.63 -21.10
N ILE A 136 15.74 -16.10 -20.19
CA ILE A 136 14.29 -16.27 -20.21
C ILE A 136 13.73 -15.36 -21.29
N SER A 137 12.93 -15.92 -22.19
CA SER A 137 12.43 -15.32 -23.43
C SER A 137 10.91 -15.43 -23.61
N THR A 138 10.23 -16.22 -22.77
CA THR A 138 8.77 -16.35 -22.78
C THR A 138 8.18 -16.33 -21.37
N ALA A 139 6.90 -15.98 -21.27
CA ALA A 139 6.18 -15.95 -19.99
C ALA A 139 6.12 -17.33 -19.34
N GLU A 140 6.01 -18.42 -20.11
CA GLU A 140 5.99 -19.78 -19.58
C GLU A 140 7.33 -20.17 -18.95
N GLN A 141 8.44 -19.58 -19.39
CA GLN A 141 9.76 -19.89 -18.87
C GLN A 141 10.01 -19.33 -17.47
N ILE A 142 9.24 -18.33 -17.01
CA ILE A 142 9.33 -17.90 -15.60
C ILE A 142 8.76 -18.96 -14.65
N LEU A 143 7.86 -19.83 -15.14
CA LEU A 143 7.24 -20.92 -14.39
C LEU A 143 8.02 -22.24 -14.55
N GLN A 144 9.33 -22.19 -14.32
CA GLN A 144 10.23 -23.34 -14.38
C GLN A 144 11.02 -23.50 -13.09
N ASP A 145 11.35 -24.75 -12.75
CA ASP A 145 12.17 -25.06 -11.59
C ASP A 145 13.52 -24.32 -11.64
N GLY A 146 13.92 -23.77 -10.50
CA GLY A 146 15.19 -23.04 -10.36
C GLY A 146 15.15 -21.58 -10.77
N VAL A 147 14.03 -21.07 -11.30
CA VAL A 147 13.87 -19.62 -11.54
C VAL A 147 13.80 -18.89 -10.20
N SER A 148 14.63 -17.85 -10.07
CA SER A 148 14.75 -17.03 -8.87
C SER A 148 13.97 -15.72 -8.98
N TYR A 149 13.29 -15.33 -7.91
CA TYR A 149 12.46 -14.15 -7.83
C TYR A 149 12.93 -13.17 -6.76
N GLY A 150 13.03 -11.89 -7.08
CA GLY A 150 13.37 -10.84 -6.12
C GLY A 150 12.16 -10.33 -5.34
N ALA A 151 12.28 -10.28 -4.01
CA ALA A 151 11.23 -9.80 -3.12
C ALA A 151 11.74 -8.98 -1.95
N THR A 152 10.91 -8.05 -1.45
CA THR A 152 11.24 -7.29 -0.23
C THR A 152 10.92 -8.07 1.06
N GLY A 153 10.06 -9.07 0.96
CA GLY A 153 9.69 -9.98 2.06
C GLY A 153 8.29 -10.58 1.89
N ARG A 154 7.88 -11.42 2.84
CA ARG A 154 6.61 -12.19 2.80
C ARG A 154 5.33 -11.34 2.65
N GLY A 155 5.38 -10.08 3.06
CA GLY A 155 4.27 -9.13 2.88
C GLY A 155 4.22 -8.44 1.52
N SER A 156 5.12 -8.77 0.58
CA SER A 156 5.20 -8.12 -0.73
C SER A 156 4.62 -8.97 -1.85
N SER A 157 4.11 -8.31 -2.90
CA SER A 157 3.69 -8.95 -4.15
C SER A 157 4.82 -9.78 -4.78
N GLY A 158 6.05 -9.25 -4.76
CA GLY A 158 7.24 -9.96 -5.25
C GLY A 158 7.54 -11.27 -4.53
N TYR A 159 6.98 -11.51 -3.33
CA TYR A 159 6.99 -12.82 -2.68
C TYR A 159 5.73 -13.62 -2.97
N ARG A 160 4.55 -13.00 -2.83
CA ARG A 160 3.28 -13.72 -2.86
C ARG A 160 2.94 -14.31 -4.23
N PHE A 161 3.25 -13.61 -5.32
CA PHE A 161 3.02 -14.14 -6.66
C PHE A 161 3.89 -15.36 -6.99
N PRO A 162 5.23 -15.32 -6.84
CA PRO A 162 6.02 -16.53 -7.07
C PRO A 162 5.72 -17.64 -6.07
N ALA A 163 5.37 -17.33 -4.82
CA ALA A 163 4.95 -18.36 -3.87
C ALA A 163 3.63 -19.03 -4.31
N SER A 164 2.64 -18.25 -4.78
CA SER A 164 1.40 -18.82 -5.31
C SER A 164 1.64 -19.64 -6.58
N PHE A 165 2.51 -19.18 -7.49
CA PHE A 165 2.93 -19.95 -8.66
C PHE A 165 3.63 -21.26 -8.29
N ARG A 166 4.50 -21.22 -7.28
CA ARG A 166 5.23 -22.38 -6.75
C ARG A 166 4.27 -23.44 -6.24
N SER A 167 3.34 -23.04 -5.37
CA SER A 167 2.37 -23.94 -4.76
C SER A 167 1.39 -24.51 -5.81
N ALA A 168 0.85 -23.65 -6.67
CA ALA A 168 -0.15 -24.04 -7.66
C ALA A 168 0.38 -24.97 -8.76
N ASN A 169 1.63 -24.75 -9.20
CA ASN A 169 2.24 -25.51 -10.30
C ASN A 169 3.21 -26.59 -9.82
N LYS A 170 3.39 -26.74 -8.49
CA LYS A 170 4.34 -27.68 -7.86
C LYS A 170 5.77 -27.49 -8.37
N LEU A 171 6.17 -26.24 -8.52
CA LEU A 171 7.49 -25.85 -9.00
C LEU A 171 8.48 -25.72 -7.84
N ALA A 172 9.77 -25.76 -8.15
CA ALA A 172 10.86 -25.41 -7.25
C ALA A 172 11.37 -23.99 -7.54
N LEU A 173 10.52 -22.98 -7.31
CA LEU A 173 10.88 -21.57 -7.45
C LEU A 173 11.64 -21.07 -6.21
N ASP A 174 12.70 -20.29 -6.42
CA ASP A 174 13.43 -19.61 -5.35
C ASP A 174 12.93 -18.16 -5.20
N VAL A 175 12.67 -17.74 -3.96
CA VAL A 175 12.22 -16.36 -3.68
C VAL A 175 13.23 -15.70 -2.76
N VAL A 176 14.10 -14.90 -3.36
CA VAL A 176 15.17 -14.17 -2.68
C VAL A 176 14.57 -12.95 -1.99
N THR A 177 14.53 -12.99 -0.66
CA THR A 177 14.00 -11.90 0.17
C THR A 177 15.11 -11.05 0.79
N GLY A 178 14.76 -9.85 1.25
CA GLY A 178 15.66 -8.97 2.01
C GLY A 178 15.94 -7.62 1.36
N TYR A 179 15.53 -7.44 0.10
CA TYR A 179 15.59 -6.15 -0.56
C TYR A 179 14.70 -5.12 0.16
N SER A 180 15.17 -3.88 0.27
CA SER A 180 14.48 -2.84 1.01
C SER A 180 13.24 -2.27 0.30
N GLY A 181 13.19 -2.35 -1.03
CA GLY A 181 12.12 -1.76 -1.85
C GLY A 181 12.29 -2.07 -3.33
N ALA A 182 11.33 -1.63 -4.15
CA ALA A 182 11.32 -1.87 -5.60
C ALA A 182 12.62 -1.45 -6.29
N ALA A 183 13.21 -0.30 -5.95
CA ALA A 183 14.46 0.16 -6.55
C ALA A 183 15.62 -0.83 -6.39
N GLU A 184 15.79 -1.39 -5.19
CA GLU A 184 16.84 -2.37 -4.92
C GLU A 184 16.54 -3.70 -5.60
N THR A 185 15.28 -4.15 -5.59
CA THR A 185 14.85 -5.39 -6.24
C THR A 185 15.05 -5.33 -7.76
N PHE A 186 14.70 -4.22 -8.42
CA PHE A 186 14.95 -4.04 -9.85
C PHE A 186 16.45 -3.89 -10.16
N ALA A 187 17.23 -3.26 -9.28
CA ALA A 187 18.68 -3.22 -9.46
C ALA A 187 19.32 -4.61 -9.32
N ALA A 188 18.78 -5.48 -8.46
CA ALA A 188 19.20 -6.88 -8.35
C ALA A 188 18.89 -7.67 -9.63
N LEU A 189 17.71 -7.46 -10.22
CA LEU A 189 17.35 -8.01 -11.53
C LEU A 189 18.34 -7.59 -12.62
N GLU A 190 18.64 -6.29 -12.74
CA GLU A 190 19.61 -5.79 -13.73
C GLU A 190 21.04 -6.32 -13.55
N ARG A 191 21.40 -6.74 -12.33
CA ARG A 191 22.70 -7.35 -12.01
C ARG A 191 22.70 -8.87 -12.21
N GLY A 192 21.55 -9.49 -12.50
CA GLY A 192 21.40 -10.94 -12.59
C GLY A 192 21.51 -11.65 -11.24
N GLU A 193 21.21 -10.95 -10.13
CA GLU A 193 21.12 -11.58 -8.80
C GLU A 193 19.83 -12.38 -8.62
N VAL A 194 18.80 -12.03 -9.39
CA VAL A 194 17.53 -12.75 -9.51
C VAL A 194 17.11 -12.76 -10.98
N ASP A 195 16.33 -13.76 -11.39
CA ASP A 195 15.89 -13.92 -12.78
C ASP A 195 14.65 -13.09 -13.10
N VAL A 196 13.75 -12.94 -12.11
CA VAL A 196 12.42 -12.34 -12.29
C VAL A 196 12.07 -11.41 -11.12
N VAL A 197 11.33 -10.34 -11.39
CA VAL A 197 10.74 -9.46 -10.37
C VAL A 197 9.26 -9.23 -10.68
N CYS A 198 8.38 -9.61 -9.77
CA CYS A 198 6.93 -9.42 -9.93
C CYS A 198 6.42 -8.27 -9.05
N LEU A 199 6.39 -7.05 -9.59
CA LEU A 199 6.00 -5.82 -8.90
C LEU A 199 5.25 -4.89 -9.87
N PRO A 200 4.50 -3.88 -9.37
CA PRO A 200 4.10 -2.75 -10.22
C PRO A 200 5.34 -2.07 -10.84
N PRO A 201 5.23 -1.49 -12.03
CA PRO A 201 6.37 -0.90 -12.72
C PRO A 201 6.96 0.28 -11.94
N LEU A 202 8.30 0.33 -11.82
CA LEU A 202 8.99 1.61 -11.66
C LEU A 202 8.84 2.38 -12.98
N ASP A 203 8.78 3.72 -12.94
CA ASP A 203 8.68 4.61 -14.11
C ASP A 203 9.28 3.98 -15.38
N THR A 204 8.38 3.62 -16.31
CA THR A 204 8.68 2.81 -17.49
C THR A 204 9.61 3.52 -18.47
N THR A 205 9.83 4.83 -18.30
CA THR A 205 10.69 5.63 -19.18
C THR A 205 12.18 5.29 -19.06
N ASN A 206 12.61 4.70 -17.93
CA ASN A 206 14.01 4.32 -17.68
C ASN A 206 14.28 2.81 -17.71
N LEU A 207 13.27 1.97 -17.96
CA LEU A 207 13.35 0.51 -17.96
C LEU A 207 14.02 -0.08 -19.23
N ARG A 208 15.03 0.60 -19.79
CA ARG A 208 15.69 0.19 -21.05
C ARG A 208 16.43 -1.15 -20.96
N ARG A 209 16.62 -1.67 -19.74
CA ARG A 209 17.38 -2.89 -19.46
C ARG A 209 16.55 -3.99 -18.82
N ILE A 210 15.23 -3.91 -18.88
CA ILE A 210 14.35 -5.00 -18.43
C ILE A 210 13.25 -5.30 -19.45
N GLY A 211 12.88 -6.57 -19.54
CA GLY A 211 11.80 -7.08 -20.38
C GLY A 211 10.51 -7.27 -19.56
N TYR A 212 9.38 -6.94 -20.17
CA TYR A 212 8.04 -7.14 -19.60
C TYR A 212 7.46 -8.46 -20.13
N PHE A 213 7.08 -9.39 -19.26
CA PHE A 213 6.51 -10.69 -19.67
C PHE A 213 5.01 -10.84 -19.45
N GLY A 214 4.39 -9.84 -18.85
CA GLY A 214 2.93 -9.72 -18.86
C GLY A 214 2.36 -9.28 -17.52
N PRO A 215 1.10 -8.83 -17.55
CA PRO A 215 0.35 -8.48 -16.36
C PRO A 215 -0.04 -9.73 -15.55
N ILE A 216 -0.35 -9.53 -14.26
CA ILE A 216 -0.93 -10.57 -13.39
C ILE A 216 -2.36 -10.13 -13.03
N GLY A 217 -3.33 -10.95 -13.40
CA GLY A 217 -4.76 -10.79 -13.09
C GLY A 217 -5.50 -9.75 -13.93
N HIS A 218 -4.92 -9.33 -15.05
CA HIS A 218 -5.60 -8.50 -16.04
C HIS A 218 -4.99 -8.67 -17.43
N THR A 219 -5.68 -8.18 -18.47
CA THR A 219 -5.15 -8.03 -19.83
C THR A 219 -4.91 -6.55 -20.14
N ASP A 220 -3.70 -6.20 -20.54
CA ASP A 220 -3.30 -4.84 -20.96
C ASP A 220 -3.16 -4.71 -22.49
N GLU A 221 -2.70 -3.55 -22.94
CA GLU A 221 -2.45 -3.26 -24.35
C GLU A 221 -1.13 -3.86 -24.88
N SER A 222 -0.35 -4.58 -24.06
CA SER A 222 0.93 -5.17 -24.49
C SER A 222 0.76 -6.36 -25.42
N GLY A 223 -0.41 -7.02 -25.39
CA GLY A 223 -0.68 -8.26 -26.12
C GLY A 223 0.01 -9.50 -25.53
N LEU A 224 0.65 -9.38 -24.35
CA LEU A 224 1.24 -10.49 -23.62
C LEU A 224 0.18 -11.27 -22.82
N PRO A 225 0.47 -12.55 -22.47
CA PRO A 225 -0.46 -13.34 -21.68
C PRO A 225 -0.67 -12.77 -20.27
N ASN A 226 -1.89 -12.92 -19.75
CA ASN A 226 -2.15 -12.72 -18.33
C ASN A 226 -1.54 -13.90 -17.55
N LEU A 227 -0.63 -13.60 -16.63
CA LEU A 227 0.13 -14.63 -15.91
C LEU A 227 -0.72 -15.49 -14.96
N THR A 228 -1.93 -15.03 -14.57
CA THR A 228 -2.85 -15.91 -13.82
C THR A 228 -3.43 -17.03 -14.68
N ASP A 229 -3.46 -16.88 -16.00
CA ASP A 229 -3.96 -17.91 -16.92
C ASP A 229 -2.98 -19.10 -17.01
N LEU A 230 -1.73 -18.90 -16.57
CA LEU A 230 -0.73 -19.96 -16.47
C LEU A 230 -0.89 -20.81 -15.20
N VAL A 231 -1.78 -20.42 -14.28
CA VAL A 231 -2.13 -21.22 -13.10
C VAL A 231 -3.19 -22.24 -13.48
N ALA A 232 -2.77 -23.51 -13.63
CA ALA A 232 -3.63 -24.56 -14.18
C ALA A 232 -4.78 -24.98 -13.26
N ASP A 233 -4.58 -24.92 -11.94
CA ASP A 233 -5.59 -25.28 -10.95
C ASP A 233 -6.57 -24.13 -10.70
N ASP A 234 -7.87 -24.38 -10.89
CA ASP A 234 -8.90 -23.34 -10.81
C ASP A 234 -8.99 -22.70 -9.42
N GLU A 235 -8.80 -23.49 -8.35
CA GLU A 235 -8.83 -22.99 -6.97
C GLU A 235 -7.60 -22.12 -6.69
N ALA A 236 -6.41 -22.59 -7.05
CA ALA A 236 -5.18 -21.83 -6.90
C ALA A 236 -5.15 -20.56 -7.77
N ARG A 237 -5.77 -20.59 -8.96
CA ARG A 237 -5.96 -19.40 -9.80
C ARG A 237 -6.85 -18.39 -9.09
N ALA A 238 -8.02 -18.80 -8.58
CA ALA A 238 -8.95 -17.90 -7.87
C ALA A 238 -8.31 -17.27 -6.62
N LEU A 239 -7.49 -18.04 -5.90
CA LEU A 239 -6.76 -17.53 -4.74
C LEU A 239 -5.58 -16.62 -5.14
N THR A 240 -4.92 -16.88 -6.27
CA THR A 240 -3.90 -15.97 -6.84
C THR A 240 -4.53 -14.66 -7.30
N GLU A 241 -5.71 -14.68 -7.92
CA GLU A 241 -6.48 -13.49 -8.27
C GLU A 241 -6.82 -12.65 -7.03
N LEU A 242 -7.08 -13.30 -5.88
CA LEU A 242 -7.25 -12.58 -4.62
C LEU A 242 -5.96 -11.86 -4.16
N PHE A 243 -4.77 -12.36 -4.48
CA PHE A 243 -3.52 -11.61 -4.27
C PHE A 243 -3.37 -10.44 -5.24
N VAL A 244 -3.89 -10.55 -6.47
CA VAL A 244 -3.93 -9.41 -7.41
C VAL A 244 -4.78 -8.29 -6.85
N PHE A 245 -6.00 -8.60 -6.39
CA PHE A 245 -6.88 -7.59 -5.77
C PHE A 245 -6.24 -6.91 -4.56
N GLN A 246 -5.41 -7.61 -3.80
CA GLN A 246 -4.63 -7.03 -2.70
C GLN A 246 -3.51 -6.11 -3.18
N ALA A 247 -2.90 -6.42 -4.32
CA ALA A 247 -1.78 -5.67 -4.89
C ALA A 247 -2.20 -4.40 -5.64
N MET A 248 -3.47 -4.29 -6.05
CA MET A 248 -3.94 -3.17 -6.88
C MET A 248 -3.86 -1.81 -6.19
N PRO A 249 -4.49 -1.57 -5.00
CA PRO A 249 -4.38 -0.28 -4.36
C PRO A 249 -2.95 -0.11 -3.83
N VAL A 250 -2.20 0.76 -4.49
CA VAL A 250 -0.86 1.16 -4.10
C VAL A 250 -0.90 2.60 -3.59
N PHE A 251 0.17 3.01 -2.91
CA PHE A 251 0.21 4.36 -2.31
C PHE A 251 -0.92 4.58 -1.30
N VAL A 252 -1.22 3.54 -0.52
CA VAL A 252 -2.20 3.58 0.56
C VAL A 252 -1.63 4.42 1.71
N MET A 253 -2.30 5.53 1.96
CA MET A 253 -2.08 6.39 3.09
C MET A 253 -3.07 6.06 4.20
N PHE A 254 -2.55 5.92 5.41
CA PHE A 254 -3.35 5.72 6.61
C PHE A 254 -2.68 6.35 7.82
N MET A 255 -3.44 6.60 8.88
CA MET A 255 -2.91 6.95 10.19
C MET A 255 -3.00 5.76 11.14
N SER A 256 -2.24 5.83 12.24
CA SER A 256 -2.39 4.90 13.36
C SER A 256 -3.84 4.84 13.84
N GLU A 257 -4.29 3.67 14.31
CA GLU A 257 -5.59 3.52 14.98
C GLU A 257 -5.71 4.41 16.22
N HIS A 258 -4.57 4.78 16.82
CA HIS A 258 -4.47 5.68 17.97
C HIS A 258 -4.57 7.16 17.62
N ALA A 259 -4.54 7.53 16.34
CA ALA A 259 -4.75 8.91 15.90
C ALA A 259 -6.21 9.34 16.10
N SER A 260 -6.46 10.64 16.24
CA SER A 260 -7.84 11.14 16.33
C SER A 260 -8.56 11.05 14.98
N GLU A 261 -9.86 10.78 14.99
CA GLU A 261 -10.68 10.79 13.77
C GLU A 261 -10.70 12.17 13.10
N GLN A 262 -10.57 13.24 13.91
CA GLN A 262 -10.47 14.60 13.42
C GLN A 262 -9.22 14.81 12.55
N ALA A 263 -8.08 14.21 12.92
CA ALA A 263 -6.85 14.27 12.13
C ALA A 263 -6.98 13.50 10.83
N ALA A 264 -7.57 12.29 10.90
CA ALA A 264 -7.82 11.48 9.72
C ALA A 264 -8.74 12.21 8.73
N GLU A 265 -9.81 12.84 9.23
CA GLU A 265 -10.73 13.59 8.37
C GLU A 265 -10.08 14.83 7.76
N ALA A 266 -9.24 15.54 8.51
CA ALA A 266 -8.48 16.67 7.98
C ALA A 266 -7.51 16.23 6.86
N LEU A 267 -6.82 15.09 7.02
CA LEU A 267 -5.98 14.54 5.94
C LEU A 267 -6.81 14.07 4.75
N ARG A 268 -7.97 13.42 4.95
CA ARG A 268 -8.86 13.02 3.85
C ARG A 268 -9.30 14.23 3.03
N ALA A 269 -9.73 15.31 3.69
CA ALA A 269 -10.12 16.55 3.03
C ALA A 269 -8.95 17.20 2.27
N ALA A 270 -7.76 17.23 2.87
CA ALA A 270 -6.56 17.77 2.24
C ALA A 270 -6.16 16.97 0.99
N ILE A 271 -6.20 15.63 1.06
CA ILE A 271 -5.93 14.76 -0.09
C ILE A 271 -6.98 14.94 -1.18
N ALA A 272 -8.27 15.04 -0.84
CA ALA A 272 -9.34 15.28 -1.81
C ALA A 272 -9.13 16.58 -2.59
N ASN A 273 -8.69 17.66 -1.94
CA ASN A 273 -8.35 18.91 -2.61
C ASN A 273 -7.06 18.79 -3.45
N MET A 274 -6.05 18.09 -2.93
CA MET A 274 -4.74 17.94 -3.59
C MET A 274 -4.86 17.17 -4.91
N ILE A 275 -5.66 16.12 -4.96
CA ILE A 275 -5.84 15.31 -6.20
C ILE A 275 -6.62 16.05 -7.30
N GLU A 276 -7.19 17.21 -7.00
CA GLU A 276 -7.80 18.12 -7.97
C GLU A 276 -6.84 19.25 -8.41
N ASP A 277 -5.70 19.41 -7.73
CA ASP A 277 -4.71 20.45 -8.04
C ASP A 277 -3.87 20.09 -9.28
N THR A 278 -3.96 20.92 -10.31
CA THR A 278 -3.23 20.74 -11.57
C THR A 278 -1.70 20.67 -11.43
N ALA A 279 -1.11 21.37 -10.45
CA ALA A 279 0.32 21.32 -10.18
C ALA A 279 0.71 19.97 -9.57
N PHE A 280 -0.10 19.46 -8.63
CA PHE A 280 0.10 18.12 -8.08
C PHE A 280 -0.05 17.06 -9.18
N ILE A 281 -1.16 17.10 -9.94
CA ILE A 281 -1.42 16.16 -11.04
C ILE A 281 -0.24 16.14 -12.02
N SER A 282 0.23 17.31 -12.46
CA SER A 282 1.34 17.39 -13.42
C SER A 282 2.65 16.81 -12.87
N ASP A 283 2.97 17.05 -11.60
CA ASP A 283 4.17 16.49 -10.98
C ASP A 283 4.03 14.98 -10.72
N PHE A 284 2.82 14.51 -10.42
CA PHE A 284 2.52 13.09 -10.21
C PHE A 284 2.62 12.30 -11.52
N GLU A 285 2.07 12.84 -12.61
CA GLU A 285 2.23 12.31 -13.96
C GLU A 285 3.68 12.33 -14.43
N ARG A 286 4.42 13.41 -14.15
CA ARG A 286 5.86 13.50 -14.47
C ARG A 286 6.70 12.48 -13.69
N ALA A 287 6.22 12.05 -12.52
CA ALA A 287 6.82 10.95 -11.75
C ALA A 287 6.41 9.56 -12.26
N GLY A 288 5.62 9.48 -13.34
CA GLY A 288 5.22 8.23 -13.98
C GLY A 288 3.92 7.62 -13.45
N TYR A 289 3.10 8.39 -12.73
CA TYR A 289 1.87 7.88 -12.11
C TYR A 289 0.62 8.51 -12.71
N VAL A 290 -0.38 7.68 -12.99
CA VAL A 290 -1.72 8.13 -13.37
C VAL A 290 -2.62 8.01 -12.15
N LEU A 291 -3.27 9.12 -11.77
CA LEU A 291 -4.18 9.10 -10.63
C LEU A 291 -5.36 8.17 -10.90
N ASN A 292 -5.56 7.25 -9.97
CA ASN A 292 -6.73 6.37 -9.92
C ASN A 292 -7.06 6.11 -8.45
N PRO A 293 -7.62 7.13 -7.76
CA PRO A 293 -7.69 7.15 -6.32
C PRO A 293 -8.75 6.20 -5.78
N THR A 294 -8.42 5.50 -4.69
CA THR A 294 -9.35 4.72 -3.86
C THR A 294 -9.66 5.50 -2.59
N SER A 295 -10.95 5.62 -2.27
CA SER A 295 -11.41 6.33 -1.06
C SER A 295 -11.10 5.55 0.23
N ALA A 296 -11.03 6.24 1.36
CA ALA A 296 -10.94 5.60 2.68
C ALA A 296 -12.05 4.56 2.90
N GLN A 297 -13.29 4.90 2.54
CA GLN A 297 -14.44 4.01 2.73
C GLN A 297 -14.34 2.75 1.88
N GLU A 298 -13.75 2.84 0.68
CA GLU A 298 -13.51 1.68 -0.16
C GLU A 298 -12.37 0.81 0.39
N LEU A 299 -11.29 1.42 0.89
CA LEU A 299 -10.22 0.70 1.58
C LEU A 299 -10.72 -0.02 2.85
N ASP A 300 -11.60 0.63 3.63
CA ASP A 300 -12.24 0.01 4.79
C ASP A 300 -13.06 -1.22 4.36
N ARG A 301 -13.89 -1.11 3.31
CA ARG A 301 -14.67 -2.24 2.79
C ARG A 301 -13.79 -3.37 2.27
N LEU A 302 -12.67 -3.04 1.61
CA LEU A 302 -11.70 -4.04 1.17
C LEU A 302 -11.11 -4.75 2.38
N TYR A 303 -10.65 -4.00 3.38
CA TYR A 303 -10.07 -4.54 4.60
C TYR A 303 -11.05 -5.43 5.38
N GLU A 304 -12.31 -5.01 5.51
CA GLU A 304 -13.37 -5.78 6.15
C GLU A 304 -13.64 -7.12 5.45
N LYS A 305 -13.55 -7.18 4.12
CA LYS A 305 -13.68 -8.44 3.38
C LYS A 305 -12.58 -9.44 3.76
N PHE A 306 -11.33 -8.98 3.95
CA PHE A 306 -10.22 -9.83 4.40
C PHE A 306 -10.39 -10.25 5.85
N ALA A 307 -10.75 -9.31 6.72
CA ALA A 307 -10.97 -9.57 8.14
C ALA A 307 -12.16 -10.50 8.41
N ALA A 308 -13.12 -10.59 7.48
CA ALA A 308 -14.29 -11.46 7.56
C ALA A 308 -14.10 -12.84 6.87
N MET A 309 -12.91 -13.13 6.31
CA MET A 309 -12.63 -14.44 5.73
C MET A 309 -12.74 -15.55 6.80
N SER A 310 -13.25 -16.71 6.40
CA SER A 310 -13.29 -17.86 7.32
C SER A 310 -11.86 -18.31 7.64
N PRO A 311 -11.61 -18.89 8.83
CA PRO A 311 -10.31 -19.48 9.16
C PRO A 311 -9.84 -20.46 8.08
N GLU A 312 -10.76 -21.24 7.49
CA GLU A 312 -10.47 -22.15 6.38
C GLU A 312 -9.97 -21.43 5.12
N THR A 313 -10.59 -20.30 4.73
CA THR A 313 -10.11 -19.51 3.59
C THR A 313 -8.73 -18.91 3.87
N ILE A 314 -8.49 -18.44 5.10
CA ILE A 314 -7.20 -17.88 5.50
C ILE A 314 -6.13 -18.97 5.47
N GLU A 315 -6.40 -20.16 6.03
CA GLU A 315 -5.50 -21.31 5.99
C GLU A 315 -5.14 -21.70 4.55
N ARG A 316 -6.13 -21.77 3.64
CA ARG A 316 -5.89 -22.03 2.20
C ARG A 316 -5.03 -20.95 1.54
N LEU A 317 -5.28 -19.67 1.84
CA LEU A 317 -4.47 -18.57 1.32
C LEU A 317 -3.04 -18.60 1.84
N MET A 318 -2.86 -18.92 3.12
CA MET A 318 -1.53 -19.02 3.72
C MET A 318 -0.77 -20.21 3.15
N HIS A 319 -1.42 -21.35 2.95
CA HIS A 319 -0.80 -22.53 2.34
C HIS A 319 -0.29 -22.27 0.90
N LEU A 320 -0.95 -21.39 0.13
CA LEU A 320 -0.47 -21.00 -1.19
C LEU A 320 0.84 -20.21 -1.19
N ILE A 321 1.24 -19.64 -0.06
CA ILE A 321 2.44 -18.80 0.02
C ILE A 321 3.56 -19.42 0.88
N GLU A 322 3.37 -20.67 1.30
CA GLU A 322 4.37 -21.50 1.97
C GLU A 322 5.37 -22.12 0.99
#